data_AF-A0A7S3GQI9-F1
#
_entry.id   AF-A0A7S3GQI9-F1
#
_cell.length_a   1.000
_cell.length_b   1.000
_cell.length_c   1.000
_cell.angle_alpha   90.00
_cell.angle_beta   90.00
_cell.angle_gamma   90.00
#
_symmetry.space_group_name_H-M   'P 1'
#
loop_
_entity.id
_entity.type
_entity.pdbx_description
1 polymer ?
#
loop_
_entity_poly.entity_id
_entity_poly.type
_entity_poly.pdbx_seq_one_letter_code
_entity_poly.pdbx_strand_id
1 'polypeptide(L)'
;VCITAADVLLLLFMNGRSFRFLEILVALLILVITISFITQLFLSQPDAGPLFLGFLPSTELITNKQMLFIGVGIIGATVMPHNLFLHSSIVLTRNVAREEPSIKEAIHFGTIDSTVSLTLALFVNASILMVSAATFHKHGYDEVTTLENAYQLLDPILKSGVASVFFAIALLASGQNSTLTGTLTGQIVMEGFMTWKMPPTLRRVVTRLLAIVPSVVCV
;
A
#
# COMPACT_ATOMS: atom_id res chain seq x y z
N VAL A 1 17.49 6.35 4.76
CA VAL A 1 17.43 4.90 5.08
C VAL A 1 17.63 4.60 6.56
N CYS A 2 18.70 5.05 7.22
CA CYS A 2 18.93 4.70 8.64
C CYS A 2 17.83 5.20 9.61
N ILE A 3 17.25 6.39 9.35
CA ILE A 3 16.13 6.92 10.15
C ILE A 3 14.90 6.01 10.08
N THR A 4 14.68 5.34 8.95
CA THR A 4 13.53 4.44 8.81
C THR A 4 13.71 3.14 9.59
N ALA A 5 14.87 2.89 10.23
CA ALA A 5 15.04 1.82 11.22
C ALA A 5 14.54 2.24 12.62
N ALA A 6 14.31 3.54 12.86
CA ALA A 6 13.66 4.02 14.09
C ALA A 6 12.19 3.61 14.15
N ASP A 7 11.61 3.16 13.02
CA ASP A 7 10.28 2.58 12.96
C ASP A 7 10.14 1.38 13.92
N VAL A 8 11.24 0.65 14.22
CA VAL A 8 11.33 -0.42 15.22
C VAL A 8 10.84 0.05 16.59
N LEU A 9 11.11 1.30 16.97
CA LEU A 9 10.62 1.91 18.21
C LEU A 9 9.09 2.00 18.22
N LEU A 10 8.48 2.22 17.06
CA LEU A 10 7.03 2.24 16.89
C LEU A 10 6.44 0.85 17.16
N LEU A 11 7.07 -0.26 16.73
CA LEU A 11 6.57 -1.60 17.11
C LEU A 11 6.82 -1.93 18.58
N LEU A 12 7.95 -1.49 19.14
CA LEU A 12 8.19 -1.65 20.57
C LEU A 12 7.10 -0.96 21.39
N PHE A 13 6.70 0.25 20.98
CA PHE A 13 5.57 0.98 21.58
C PHE A 13 4.22 0.26 21.39
N MET A 14 4.08 -0.52 20.32
CA MET A 14 2.85 -1.28 20.03
C MET A 14 2.82 -2.66 20.68
N ASN A 15 3.94 -3.14 21.22
CA ASN A 15 4.04 -4.47 21.81
C ASN A 15 3.08 -4.58 23.02
N GLY A 16 2.16 -5.54 22.98
CA GLY A 16 1.15 -5.74 24.02
C GLY A 16 -0.17 -4.98 23.84
N ARG A 17 -0.37 -4.24 22.75
CA ARG A 17 -1.69 -3.65 22.42
C ARG A 17 -2.61 -4.65 21.74
N SER A 18 -3.92 -4.43 21.87
CA SER A 18 -4.95 -5.29 21.28
C SER A 18 -5.00 -5.16 19.75
N PHE A 19 -5.45 -6.24 19.08
CA PHE A 19 -5.58 -6.27 17.61
C PHE A 19 -6.47 -5.15 17.05
N ARG A 20 -7.51 -4.75 17.79
CA ARG A 20 -8.40 -3.62 17.43
C ARG A 20 -7.64 -2.29 17.28
N PHE A 21 -6.61 -2.06 18.10
CA PHE A 21 -5.80 -0.85 17.97
C PHE A 21 -5.00 -0.85 16.66
N LEU A 22 -4.50 -2.02 16.24
CA LEU A 22 -3.76 -2.18 14.98
C LEU A 22 -4.67 -1.90 13.78
N GLU A 23 -5.88 -2.44 13.80
CA GLU A 23 -6.89 -2.26 12.75
C GLU A 23 -7.25 -0.78 12.57
N ILE A 24 -7.53 -0.07 13.68
CA ILE A 24 -7.83 1.37 13.65
C ILE A 24 -6.63 2.17 13.12
N LEU A 25 -5.42 1.82 13.53
CA LEU A 25 -4.20 2.49 13.06
C LEU A 25 -4.01 2.30 11.55
N VAL A 26 -4.15 1.07 11.04
CA VAL A 26 -4.06 0.77 9.60
C VAL A 26 -5.15 1.51 8.83
N ALA A 27 -6.39 1.50 9.32
CA ALA A 27 -7.49 2.24 8.70
C ALA A 27 -7.21 3.75 8.63
N LEU A 28 -6.63 4.34 9.69
CA LEU A 28 -6.24 5.75 9.71
C LEU A 28 -5.11 6.05 8.72
N LEU A 29 -4.10 5.17 8.61
CA LEU A 29 -3.02 5.31 7.63
C LEU A 29 -3.57 5.26 6.20
N ILE A 30 -4.45 4.32 5.90
CA ILE A 30 -5.12 4.22 4.60
C ILE A 30 -5.95 5.46 4.32
N LEU A 31 -6.69 5.97 5.31
CA LEU A 31 -7.47 7.20 5.18
C LEU A 31 -6.57 8.39 4.83
N VAL A 32 -5.44 8.56 5.51
CA VAL A 32 -4.47 9.64 5.23
C VAL A 32 -3.93 9.54 3.81
N ILE A 33 -3.54 8.35 3.35
CA ILE A 33 -3.06 8.11 1.97
C ILE A 33 -4.17 8.47 0.97
N THR A 34 -5.39 8.00 1.23
CA THR A 34 -6.55 8.21 0.36
C THR A 34 -6.87 9.69 0.22
N ILE A 35 -6.98 10.42 1.34
CA ILE A 35 -7.24 11.87 1.35
C ILE A 35 -6.12 12.59 0.58
N SER A 36 -4.86 12.24 0.81
CA SER A 36 -3.71 12.90 0.16
C SER A 36 -3.76 12.77 -1.36
N PHE A 37 -4.01 11.57 -1.90
CA PHE A 37 -4.07 11.36 -3.35
C PHE A 37 -5.36 11.87 -3.98
N ILE A 38 -6.49 11.81 -3.27
CA ILE A 38 -7.74 12.41 -3.74
C ILE A 38 -7.58 13.94 -3.85
N THR A 39 -6.99 14.60 -2.85
CA THR A 39 -6.72 16.04 -2.90
C THR A 39 -5.81 16.40 -4.08
N GLN A 40 -4.73 15.63 -4.31
CA GLN A 40 -3.87 15.83 -5.47
C GLN A 40 -4.60 15.62 -6.80
N LEU A 41 -5.49 14.62 -6.88
CA LEU A 41 -6.30 14.37 -8.07
C LEU A 41 -7.20 15.57 -8.38
N PHE A 42 -7.89 16.13 -7.38
CA PHE A 42 -8.70 17.33 -7.55
C PHE A 42 -7.87 18.55 -7.99
N LEU A 43 -6.69 18.74 -7.42
CA LEU A 43 -5.77 19.82 -7.80
C LEU A 43 -5.25 19.66 -9.23
N SER A 44 -5.05 18.42 -9.70
CA SER A 44 -4.51 18.13 -11.03
C SER A 44 -5.50 18.38 -12.17
N GLN A 45 -6.80 18.56 -11.87
CA GLN A 45 -7.88 18.79 -12.85
C GLN A 45 -7.78 17.90 -14.09
N PRO A 46 -7.84 16.56 -13.93
CA PRO A 46 -7.67 15.64 -15.05
C PRO A 46 -8.88 15.72 -15.99
N ASP A 47 -8.62 15.61 -17.30
CA ASP A 47 -9.67 15.54 -18.31
C ASP A 47 -10.43 14.21 -18.18
N ALA A 48 -11.71 14.28 -17.76
CA ALA A 48 -12.50 13.08 -17.43
C ALA A 48 -12.74 12.15 -18.64
N GLY A 49 -12.83 12.69 -19.86
CA GLY A 49 -13.10 11.91 -21.07
C GLY A 49 -12.03 10.86 -21.38
N PRO A 50 -10.77 11.26 -21.63
CA PRO A 50 -9.65 10.33 -21.83
C PRO A 50 -9.43 9.38 -20.64
N LEU A 51 -9.72 9.85 -19.43
CA LEU A 51 -9.56 9.09 -18.20
C LEU A 51 -10.50 7.87 -18.16
N PHE A 52 -11.77 8.01 -18.55
CA PHE A 52 -12.68 6.88 -18.68
C PHE A 52 -12.30 5.90 -19.79
N LEU A 53 -11.72 6.40 -20.89
CA LEU A 53 -11.19 5.54 -21.95
C LEU A 53 -10.00 4.69 -21.47
N GLY A 54 -9.20 5.20 -20.53
CA GLY A 54 -8.09 4.47 -19.93
C GLY A 54 -8.50 3.26 -19.08
N PHE A 55 -9.76 3.16 -18.65
CA PHE A 55 -10.29 1.96 -17.99
C PHE A 55 -10.59 0.82 -18.96
N LEU A 56 -10.67 1.10 -20.27
CA LEU A 56 -10.88 0.07 -21.27
C LEU A 56 -9.56 -0.64 -21.59
N PRO A 57 -9.55 -1.99 -21.67
CA PRO A 57 -8.34 -2.73 -21.99
C PRO A 57 -7.88 -2.44 -23.42
N SER A 58 -6.60 -2.12 -23.59
CA SER A 58 -5.96 -1.91 -24.90
C SER A 58 -5.07 -3.08 -25.29
N THR A 59 -4.99 -3.38 -26.58
CA THR A 59 -4.09 -4.41 -27.14
C THR A 59 -2.61 -3.98 -27.07
N GLU A 60 -2.35 -2.69 -26.91
CA GLU A 60 -1.00 -2.14 -26.72
C GLU A 60 -0.34 -2.63 -25.43
N LEU A 61 -1.13 -2.89 -24.38
CA LEU A 61 -0.62 -3.41 -23.10
C LEU A 61 0.17 -4.71 -23.26
N ILE A 62 -0.24 -5.56 -24.21
CA ILE A 62 0.38 -6.87 -24.46
C ILE A 62 1.45 -6.79 -25.56
N THR A 63 1.31 -5.82 -26.46
CA THR A 63 2.22 -5.67 -27.62
C THR A 63 3.49 -4.91 -27.24
N ASN A 64 3.39 -3.91 -26.35
CA ASN A 64 4.50 -3.08 -25.92
C ASN A 64 5.16 -3.67 -24.65
N LYS A 65 6.44 -4.06 -24.75
CA LYS A 65 7.20 -4.64 -23.64
C LYS A 65 7.31 -3.73 -22.41
N GLN A 66 7.38 -2.41 -22.58
CA GLN A 66 7.49 -1.47 -21.46
C GLN A 66 6.16 -1.35 -20.72
N MET A 67 5.05 -1.23 -21.45
CA MET A 67 3.70 -1.23 -20.85
C MET A 67 3.40 -2.56 -20.17
N LEU A 68 3.78 -3.68 -20.77
CA LEU A 68 3.64 -5.00 -20.17
C LEU A 68 4.45 -5.12 -18.87
N PHE A 69 5.70 -4.64 -18.86
CA PHE A 69 6.55 -4.66 -17.67
C PHE A 69 5.93 -3.86 -16.52
N ILE A 70 5.48 -2.64 -16.78
CA ILE A 70 4.81 -1.79 -15.78
C ILE A 70 3.49 -2.43 -15.34
N GLY A 71 2.68 -2.95 -16.27
CA GLY A 71 1.39 -3.60 -15.98
C GLY A 71 1.53 -4.83 -15.10
N VAL A 72 2.50 -5.72 -15.40
CA VAL A 72 2.83 -6.86 -14.53
C VAL A 72 3.32 -6.40 -13.17
N GLY A 73 4.12 -5.32 -13.12
CA GLY A 73 4.54 -4.68 -11.87
C GLY A 73 3.36 -4.20 -11.02
N ILE A 74 2.37 -3.54 -11.63
CA ILE A 74 1.14 -3.09 -10.94
C ILE A 74 0.34 -4.29 -10.42
N ILE A 75 0.20 -5.36 -11.21
CA ILE A 75 -0.49 -6.59 -10.76
C ILE A 75 0.26 -7.22 -9.57
N GLY A 76 1.58 -7.34 -9.63
CA GLY A 76 2.37 -7.91 -8.54
C GLY A 76 2.35 -7.03 -7.28
N ALA A 77 2.31 -5.71 -7.44
CA ALA A 77 2.21 -4.77 -6.32
C ALA A 77 0.82 -4.76 -5.67
N THR A 78 -0.25 -5.01 -6.44
CA THR A 78 -1.63 -5.05 -5.93
C THR A 78 -1.99 -6.40 -5.32
N VAL A 79 -1.61 -7.50 -5.98
CA VAL A 79 -1.81 -8.86 -5.48
C VAL A 79 -0.59 -9.27 -4.66
N MET A 80 -0.56 -8.79 -3.41
CA MET A 80 0.53 -9.08 -2.49
C MET A 80 0.36 -10.47 -1.85
N PRO A 81 1.25 -11.45 -2.08
CA PRO A 81 1.08 -12.80 -1.54
C PRO A 81 1.00 -12.86 -0.01
N HIS A 82 1.68 -11.94 0.67
CA HIS A 82 1.64 -11.84 2.13
C HIS A 82 0.28 -11.42 2.68
N ASN A 83 -0.54 -10.69 1.91
CA ASN A 83 -1.88 -10.32 2.33
C ASN A 83 -2.84 -11.52 2.33
N LEU A 84 -2.60 -12.53 1.48
CA LEU A 84 -3.39 -13.77 1.50
C LEU A 84 -3.23 -14.49 2.85
N PHE A 85 -1.99 -14.67 3.30
CA PHE A 85 -1.72 -15.28 4.62
C PHE A 85 -2.27 -14.44 5.77
N LEU A 86 -2.14 -13.11 5.68
CA LEU A 86 -2.65 -12.19 6.69
C LEU A 86 -4.17 -12.29 6.82
N HIS A 87 -4.91 -12.12 5.72
CA HIS A 87 -6.38 -12.18 5.72
C HIS A 87 -6.88 -13.54 6.21
N SER A 88 -6.26 -14.65 5.77
CA SER A 88 -6.66 -15.98 6.24
C SER A 88 -6.53 -16.14 7.76
N SER A 89 -5.54 -15.50 8.39
CA SER A 89 -5.39 -15.55 9.86
C SER A 89 -6.32 -14.60 10.61
N ILE A 90 -6.62 -13.41 10.05
CA ILE A 90 -7.43 -12.39 10.71
C ILE A 90 -8.88 -12.84 10.80
N VAL A 91 -9.39 -13.51 9.77
CA VAL A 91 -10.75 -14.08 9.77
C VAL A 91 -10.94 -15.04 10.95
N LEU A 92 -9.89 -15.75 11.39
CA LEU A 92 -9.93 -16.67 12.53
C LEU A 92 -9.95 -15.97 13.90
N THR A 93 -9.66 -14.68 13.98
CA THR A 93 -9.76 -13.91 15.24
C THR A 93 -11.20 -13.57 15.61
N ARG A 94 -12.15 -13.72 14.67
CA ARG A 94 -13.57 -13.49 14.92
C ARG A 94 -14.15 -14.72 15.65
N ASN A 95 -14.94 -14.48 16.69
CA ASN A 95 -15.61 -15.56 17.43
C ASN A 95 -16.81 -16.06 16.63
N VAL A 96 -16.58 -17.03 15.73
CA VAL A 96 -17.60 -17.62 14.86
C VAL A 96 -17.90 -19.04 15.36
N ALA A 97 -19.17 -19.33 15.62
CA ALA A 97 -19.59 -20.69 15.95
C ALA A 97 -19.30 -21.63 14.76
N ARG A 98 -18.88 -22.87 15.05
CA ARG A 98 -18.56 -23.87 14.01
C ARG A 98 -19.82 -24.54 13.45
N GLU A 99 -20.77 -23.72 13.07
CA GLU A 99 -22.06 -24.12 12.51
C GLU A 99 -22.20 -23.53 11.09
N GLU A 100 -22.75 -24.32 10.17
CA GLU A 100 -23.04 -23.93 8.78
C GLU A 100 -23.61 -22.50 8.62
N PRO A 101 -24.66 -22.08 9.36
CA PRO A 101 -25.22 -20.73 9.21
C PRO A 101 -24.23 -19.63 9.63
N SER A 102 -23.54 -19.79 10.76
CA SER A 102 -22.56 -18.82 11.27
C SER A 102 -21.34 -18.69 10.37
N ILE A 103 -20.91 -19.80 9.75
CA ILE A 103 -19.80 -19.78 8.77
C ILE A 103 -20.20 -19.02 7.51
N LYS A 104 -21.42 -19.25 6.98
CA LYS A 104 -21.91 -18.51 5.79
C LYS A 104 -22.01 -17.02 6.05
N GLU A 105 -22.52 -16.63 7.22
CA GLU A 105 -22.60 -15.23 7.63
C GLU A 105 -21.21 -14.60 7.75
N ALA A 106 -20.25 -15.30 8.37
CA ALA A 106 -18.87 -14.83 8.49
C ALA A 106 -18.19 -14.65 7.13
N ILE A 107 -18.41 -15.58 6.18
CA ILE A 107 -17.89 -15.48 4.81
C ILE A 107 -18.54 -14.30 4.08
N HIS A 108 -19.85 -14.08 4.23
CA HIS A 108 -20.56 -12.98 3.60
C HIS A 108 -20.01 -11.62 4.05
N PHE A 109 -19.91 -11.39 5.36
CA PHE A 109 -19.35 -10.15 5.89
C PHE A 109 -17.86 -10.00 5.58
N GLY A 110 -17.08 -11.08 5.65
CA GLY A 110 -15.67 -11.05 5.27
C GLY A 110 -15.44 -10.72 3.80
N THR A 111 -16.33 -11.18 2.93
CA THR A 111 -16.29 -10.86 1.48
C THR A 111 -16.64 -9.40 1.24
N ILE A 112 -17.66 -8.86 1.91
CA ILE A 112 -18.02 -7.44 1.81
C ILE A 112 -16.86 -6.56 2.29
N ASP A 113 -16.31 -6.85 3.47
CA ASP A 113 -15.20 -6.10 4.08
C ASP A 113 -13.97 -6.07 3.15
N SER A 114 -13.59 -7.24 2.62
CA SER A 114 -12.48 -7.36 1.68
C SER A 114 -12.76 -6.64 0.35
N THR A 115 -13.98 -6.75 -0.18
CA THR A 115 -14.38 -6.13 -1.46
C THR A 115 -14.35 -4.61 -1.35
N VAL A 116 -14.91 -4.05 -0.28
CA VAL A 116 -14.90 -2.60 -0.02
C VAL A 116 -13.47 -2.09 0.13
N SER A 117 -12.64 -2.79 0.92
CA SER A 117 -11.25 -2.41 1.16
C SER A 117 -10.40 -2.46 -0.12
N LEU A 118 -10.54 -3.51 -0.93
CA LEU A 118 -9.83 -3.66 -2.21
C LEU A 118 -10.32 -2.65 -3.25
N THR A 119 -11.61 -2.32 -3.26
CA THR A 119 -12.16 -1.29 -4.14
C THR A 119 -11.59 0.09 -3.78
N LEU A 120 -11.49 0.42 -2.49
CA LEU A 120 -10.83 1.65 -2.05
C LEU A 120 -9.36 1.69 -2.49
N ALA A 121 -8.64 0.57 -2.33
CA ALA A 121 -7.25 0.47 -2.79
C ALA A 121 -7.13 0.66 -4.31
N LEU A 122 -8.07 0.14 -5.10
CA LEU A 122 -8.15 0.38 -6.54
C LEU A 122 -8.26 1.88 -6.85
N PHE A 123 -9.13 2.62 -6.15
CA PHE A 123 -9.27 4.06 -6.34
C PHE A 123 -8.01 4.83 -5.98
N VAL A 124 -7.31 4.45 -4.92
CA VAL A 124 -6.02 5.06 -4.55
C VAL A 124 -4.98 4.81 -5.63
N ASN A 125 -4.82 3.56 -6.09
CA ASN A 125 -3.87 3.22 -7.14
C ASN A 125 -4.19 3.92 -8.48
N ALA A 126 -5.47 3.98 -8.84
CA ALA A 126 -5.92 4.76 -9.99
C ALA A 126 -5.59 6.25 -9.80
N SER A 127 -5.83 6.81 -8.61
CA SER A 127 -5.53 8.23 -8.32
C SER A 127 -4.04 8.54 -8.48
N ILE A 128 -3.15 7.65 -8.03
CA ILE A 128 -1.70 7.80 -8.22
C ILE A 128 -1.36 7.86 -9.72
N LEU A 129 -1.89 6.92 -10.51
CA LEU A 129 -1.66 6.87 -11.95
C LEU A 129 -2.20 8.11 -12.67
N MET A 130 -3.42 8.53 -12.31
CA MET A 130 -4.09 9.69 -12.89
C MET A 130 -3.37 11.00 -12.54
N VAL A 131 -2.93 11.18 -11.29
CA VAL A 131 -2.11 12.33 -10.88
C VAL A 131 -0.80 12.35 -11.66
N SER A 132 -0.12 11.20 -11.79
CA SER A 132 1.12 11.10 -12.56
C SER A 132 0.92 11.49 -14.03
N ALA A 133 -0.16 11.01 -14.67
CA ALA A 133 -0.45 11.33 -16.07
C ALA A 133 -0.87 12.80 -16.26
N ALA A 134 -1.75 13.32 -15.41
CA ALA A 134 -2.26 14.69 -15.51
C ALA A 134 -1.22 15.74 -15.14
N THR A 135 -0.32 15.42 -14.22
CA THR A 135 0.69 16.35 -13.69
C THR A 135 1.99 16.26 -14.49
N PHE A 136 2.57 15.08 -14.65
CA PHE A 136 3.90 14.95 -15.24
C PHE A 136 3.87 14.77 -16.76
N HIS A 137 3.13 13.77 -17.25
CA HIS A 137 3.08 13.44 -18.69
C HIS A 137 2.47 14.58 -19.51
N LYS A 138 1.42 15.25 -19.01
CA LYS A 138 0.82 16.42 -19.69
C LYS A 138 1.80 17.60 -19.85
N HIS A 139 2.77 17.73 -18.97
CA HIS A 139 3.79 18.80 -18.99
C HIS A 139 5.11 18.36 -19.65
N GLY A 140 5.15 17.18 -20.28
CA GLY A 140 6.32 16.65 -20.97
C GLY A 140 7.42 16.12 -20.04
N TYR A 141 7.11 15.86 -18.78
CA TYR A 141 8.03 15.22 -17.84
C TYR A 141 7.87 13.69 -17.93
N ASP A 142 8.47 13.10 -18.95
CA ASP A 142 8.38 11.64 -19.21
C ASP A 142 9.40 10.82 -18.39
N GLU A 143 10.40 11.47 -17.79
CA GLU A 143 11.49 10.83 -17.02
C GLU A 143 11.39 11.03 -15.50
N VAL A 144 10.16 11.07 -14.95
CA VAL A 144 9.97 11.06 -13.49
C VAL A 144 10.14 9.64 -12.95
N THR A 145 11.40 9.25 -12.72
CA THR A 145 11.76 7.90 -12.27
C THR A 145 11.97 7.77 -10.75
N THR A 146 12.10 8.90 -10.05
CA THR A 146 12.39 8.95 -8.60
C THR A 146 11.29 9.66 -7.81
N LEU A 147 11.13 9.27 -6.54
CA LEU A 147 10.16 9.90 -5.63
C LEU A 147 10.57 11.35 -5.31
N GLU A 148 11.86 11.65 -5.31
CA GLU A 148 12.42 12.97 -5.11
C GLU A 148 12.05 13.91 -6.26
N ASN A 149 12.15 13.44 -7.52
CA ASN A 149 11.72 14.23 -8.68
C ASN A 149 10.22 14.49 -8.62
N ALA A 150 9.41 13.49 -8.27
CA ALA A 150 7.98 13.67 -8.09
C ALA A 150 7.68 14.74 -7.00
N TYR A 151 8.33 14.66 -5.83
CA TYR A 151 8.16 15.62 -4.75
C TYR A 151 8.48 17.07 -5.19
N GLN A 152 9.58 17.27 -5.91
CA GLN A 152 10.01 18.60 -6.36
C GLN A 152 9.12 19.18 -7.45
N LEU A 153 8.54 18.33 -8.31
CA LEU A 153 7.72 18.74 -9.45
C LEU A 153 6.24 18.95 -9.09
N LEU A 154 5.75 18.35 -8.00
CA LEU A 154 4.34 18.44 -7.62
C LEU A 154 3.88 19.87 -7.33
N ASP A 155 4.60 20.62 -6.49
CA ASP A 155 4.17 21.98 -6.10
C ASP A 155 4.20 22.98 -7.27
N PRO A 156 5.26 23.05 -8.11
CA PRO A 156 5.30 23.95 -9.26
C PRO A 156 4.19 23.66 -10.28
N ILE A 157 3.91 22.38 -10.54
CA ILE A 157 2.94 21.98 -11.57
C ILE A 157 1.51 22.18 -11.08
N LEU A 158 1.21 21.78 -9.83
CA LEU A 158 -0.11 21.92 -9.24
C LEU A 158 -0.37 23.33 -8.70
N LYS A 159 0.61 24.25 -8.80
CA LYS A 159 0.56 25.63 -8.29
C LYS A 159 0.07 25.71 -6.85
N SER A 160 0.49 24.75 -6.03
CA SER A 160 0.02 24.53 -4.68
C SER A 160 1.22 24.27 -3.79
N GLY A 161 1.41 25.05 -2.73
CA GLY A 161 2.53 24.84 -1.79
C GLY A 161 2.30 23.70 -0.80
N VAL A 162 1.22 22.92 -0.97
CA VAL A 162 0.86 21.83 -0.05
C VAL A 162 0.90 20.45 -0.72
N ALA A 163 1.04 20.35 -2.04
CA ALA A 163 0.92 19.08 -2.75
C ALA A 163 2.09 18.13 -2.43
N SER A 164 3.31 18.65 -2.39
CA SER A 164 4.52 17.95 -1.98
C SER A 164 4.43 17.46 -0.53
N VAL A 165 3.84 18.25 0.36
CA VAL A 165 3.61 17.89 1.77
C VAL A 165 2.63 16.74 1.89
N PHE A 166 1.48 16.80 1.20
CA PHE A 166 0.53 15.68 1.18
C PHE A 166 1.15 14.42 0.59
N PHE A 167 1.96 14.55 -0.46
CA PHE A 167 2.69 13.42 -1.05
C PHE A 167 3.69 12.81 -0.07
N ALA A 168 4.49 13.63 0.63
CA ALA A 168 5.42 13.16 1.65
C ALA A 168 4.71 12.48 2.83
N ILE A 169 3.59 13.02 3.29
CA ILE A 169 2.77 12.41 4.34
C ILE A 169 2.23 11.05 3.87
N ALA A 170 1.72 10.96 2.64
CA ALA A 170 1.23 9.71 2.08
C ALA A 170 2.35 8.66 1.95
N LEU A 171 3.55 9.04 1.51
CA LEU A 171 4.71 8.16 1.44
C LEU A 171 5.12 7.63 2.82
N LEU A 172 5.17 8.52 3.83
CA LEU A 172 5.48 8.12 5.20
C LEU A 172 4.42 7.16 5.76
N ALA A 173 3.14 7.46 5.57
CA ALA A 173 2.03 6.62 6.01
C ALA A 173 2.06 5.23 5.35
N SER A 174 2.35 5.17 4.05
CA SER A 174 2.50 3.91 3.30
C SER A 174 3.65 3.05 3.83
N GLY A 175 4.80 3.66 4.11
CA GLY A 175 5.95 2.95 4.70
C GLY A 175 5.66 2.37 6.09
N GLN A 176 4.90 3.08 6.93
CA GLN A 176 4.47 2.55 8.23
C GLN A 176 3.50 1.38 8.07
N ASN A 177 2.50 1.51 7.19
CA ASN A 177 1.52 0.46 6.94
C ASN A 177 2.18 -0.84 6.48
N SER A 178 3.08 -0.77 5.50
CA SER A 178 3.84 -1.93 4.98
C SER A 178 4.64 -2.65 6.07
N THR A 179 5.21 -1.90 7.02
CA THR A 179 6.01 -2.53 8.08
C THR A 179 5.14 -3.26 9.09
N LEU A 180 3.97 -2.72 9.43
CA LEU A 180 3.02 -3.36 10.35
C LEU A 180 2.49 -4.67 9.76
N THR A 181 1.93 -4.62 8.54
CA THR A 181 1.39 -5.81 7.88
C THR A 181 2.47 -6.86 7.61
N GLY A 182 3.67 -6.43 7.18
CA GLY A 182 4.79 -7.32 6.95
C GLY A 182 5.25 -8.09 8.19
N THR A 183 5.26 -7.45 9.37
CA THR A 183 5.64 -8.13 10.62
C THR A 183 4.59 -9.13 11.09
N LEU A 184 3.30 -8.82 10.92
CA LEU A 184 2.19 -9.72 11.23
C LEU A 184 2.20 -10.92 10.28
N THR A 185 2.31 -10.71 8.97
CA THR A 185 2.42 -11.84 8.04
C THR A 185 3.67 -12.67 8.30
N GLY A 186 4.81 -12.03 8.57
CA GLY A 186 6.04 -12.72 8.94
C GLY A 186 5.82 -13.63 10.15
N GLN A 187 5.02 -13.21 11.13
CA GLN A 187 4.61 -14.07 12.24
C GLN A 187 3.83 -15.29 11.79
N ILE A 188 2.76 -15.05 11.04
CA ILE A 188 1.83 -16.08 10.60
C ILE A 188 2.55 -17.14 9.77
N VAL A 189 3.43 -16.71 8.87
CA VAL A 189 4.20 -17.63 8.03
C VAL A 189 5.24 -18.40 8.84
N MET A 190 6.01 -17.73 9.70
CA MET A 190 7.05 -18.39 10.50
C MET A 190 6.47 -19.38 11.51
N GLU A 191 5.40 -19.01 12.22
CA GLU A 191 4.78 -19.86 13.23
C GLU A 191 3.91 -20.96 12.60
N GLY A 192 3.22 -20.64 11.50
CA GLY A 192 2.34 -21.58 10.80
C GLY A 192 3.09 -22.61 9.94
N PHE A 193 4.05 -22.17 9.11
CA PHE A 193 4.73 -23.05 8.15
C PHE A 193 6.09 -23.55 8.66
N MET A 194 6.88 -22.69 9.33
CA MET A 194 8.24 -23.04 9.78
C MET A 194 8.28 -23.50 11.24
N THR A 195 7.18 -23.36 11.99
CA THR A 195 7.10 -23.61 13.45
C THR A 195 8.10 -22.81 14.29
N TRP A 196 8.66 -21.73 13.74
CA TRP A 196 9.66 -20.89 14.39
C TRP A 196 9.01 -19.83 15.28
N LYS A 197 9.23 -19.93 16.59
CA LYS A 197 8.78 -18.93 17.57
C LYS A 197 9.88 -17.89 17.77
N MET A 198 9.76 -16.77 17.08
CA MET A 198 10.65 -15.62 17.25
C MET A 198 9.89 -14.45 17.89
N PRO A 199 10.48 -13.71 18.84
CA PRO A 199 9.85 -12.52 19.37
C PRO A 199 9.67 -11.47 18.26
N PRO A 200 8.56 -10.70 18.26
CA PRO A 200 8.25 -9.73 17.19
C PRO A 200 9.36 -8.72 16.92
N THR A 201 10.10 -8.32 17.96
CA THR A 201 11.20 -7.36 17.89
C THR A 201 12.38 -7.91 17.10
N LEU A 202 12.83 -9.13 17.42
CA LEU A 202 13.92 -9.79 16.71
C LEU A 202 13.53 -10.05 15.25
N ARG A 203 12.31 -10.53 15.02
CA ARG A 203 11.78 -10.75 13.67
C ARG A 203 11.85 -9.47 12.84
N ARG A 204 11.40 -8.33 13.39
CA ARG A 204 11.46 -7.03 12.71
C ARG A 204 12.89 -6.60 12.42
N VAL A 205 13.79 -6.70 13.39
CA VAL A 205 15.19 -6.29 13.20
C VAL A 205 15.82 -7.11 12.07
N VAL A 206 15.62 -8.42 12.06
CA VAL A 206 16.17 -9.30 11.02
C VAL A 206 15.58 -8.96 9.64
N THR A 207 14.25 -8.88 9.51
CA THR A 207 13.63 -8.57 8.20
C THR A 207 13.99 -7.17 7.72
N ARG A 208 14.14 -6.20 8.63
CA ARG A 208 14.53 -4.83 8.30
C ARG A 208 15.98 -4.72 7.88
N LEU A 209 16.90 -5.41 8.55
CA LEU A 209 18.30 -5.46 8.14
C LEU A 209 18.45 -6.11 6.76
N LEU A 210 17.76 -7.22 6.51
CA LEU A 210 17.76 -7.87 5.20
C LEU A 210 17.18 -6.98 4.09
N ALA A 211 16.22 -6.13 4.41
CA ALA A 211 15.66 -5.16 3.45
C ALA A 211 16.58 -3.94 3.24
N ILE A 212 17.20 -3.42 4.30
CA ILE A 212 18.03 -2.20 4.24
C ILE A 212 19.37 -2.46 3.56
N VAL A 213 20.00 -3.62 3.76
CA VAL A 213 21.34 -3.91 3.22
C VAL A 213 21.40 -3.74 1.69
N PRO A 214 20.52 -4.37 0.88
CA PRO A 214 20.51 -4.16 -0.56
C PRO A 214 20.22 -2.70 -0.94
N SER A 215 19.31 -2.03 -0.23
CA SER A 215 18.98 -0.63 -0.49
C SER A 215 20.15 0.31 -0.24
N VAL A 216 20.96 0.07 0.80
CA VAL A 216 22.16 0.87 1.08
C VAL A 216 23.28 0.59 0.07
N VAL A 217 23.36 -0.63 -0.47
CA VAL A 217 24.36 -0.99 -1.48
C VAL A 217 24.03 -0.39 -2.86
N CYS A 218 22.74 -0.27 -3.20
CA CYS A 218 22.31 0.31 -4.47
C CYS A 218 22.22 1.84 -4.50
N VAL A 219 22.17 2.50 -3.34
CA VAL A 219 22.20 3.97 -3.19
C VAL A 219 23.64 4.46 -3.19
#